data_AF-A0A6G1S727-F1
#
_entry.id   AF-A0A6G1S727-F1
#
_cell.length_a   1.000
_cell.length_b   1.000
_cell.length_c   1.000
_cell.angle_alpha   90.00
_cell.angle_beta   90.00
_cell.angle_gamma   90.00
#
_symmetry.space_group_name_H-M   'P 1'
#
loop_
_entity.id
_entity.type
_entity.pdbx_description
1 polymer ?
#
loop_
_entity_poly.entity_id
_entity_poly.type
_entity_poly.pdbx_seq_one_letter_code
_entity_poly.pdbx_strand_id
1 'polypeptide(L)'
;MSEEDRKKHEEREKKKAEVRARLEAASAKTKKKKGFMTPERKKRLRALLRRKAAEELKRQQEAKAAERRKVISERTGEKKNTDNMSEDDLRKLCKEYHDIIAKLESDKYDLEYQVRKIDYEIHELSMKVNDMRGKFIKPTLRKVPKFNVKIEKMLLNARKEVGFTVNLKAVKKDHLKQEDARQENQQAPEWSWKQKQQADQQQSSSS
;
A
#
# COMPACT_ATOMS: atom_id res chain seq x y z
N MET A 1 47.92 50.00 21.55
CA MET A 1 46.48 50.00 21.20
C MET A 1 45.86 51.19 21.89
N SER A 2 45.39 52.17 21.14
CA SER A 2 44.79 53.38 21.72
C SER A 2 43.54 52.98 22.54
N GLU A 3 43.19 53.73 23.58
CA GLU A 3 41.98 53.48 24.36
C GLU A 3 40.71 53.49 23.48
N GLU A 4 40.74 54.26 22.39
CA GLU A 4 39.69 54.32 21.37
C GLU A 4 39.52 52.99 20.61
N ASP A 5 40.61 52.28 20.30
CA ASP A 5 40.55 50.98 19.63
C ASP A 5 39.95 49.89 20.53
N ARG A 6 40.24 49.93 21.83
CA ARG A 6 39.66 48.99 22.82
C ARG A 6 38.17 49.24 22.99
N LYS A 7 37.76 50.51 23.06
CA LYS A 7 36.34 50.91 23.16
C LYS A 7 35.54 50.49 21.92
N LYS A 8 36.11 50.65 20.73
CA LYS A 8 35.50 50.22 19.46
C LYS A 8 35.40 48.69 19.33
N HIS A 9 36.36 47.95 19.86
CA HIS A 9 36.31 46.49 19.92
C HIS A 9 35.23 46.00 20.89
N GLU A 10 35.12 46.61 22.06
CA GLU A 10 34.08 46.29 23.05
C GLU A 10 32.67 46.60 22.54
N GLU A 11 32.47 47.69 21.81
CA GLU A 11 31.17 47.99 21.19
C GLU A 11 30.78 46.97 20.11
N ARG A 12 31.75 46.51 19.31
CA ARG A 12 31.51 45.45 18.30
C ARG A 12 31.14 44.12 18.94
N GLU A 13 31.82 43.74 20.02
CA GLU A 13 31.53 42.51 20.75
C GLU A 13 30.18 42.60 21.49
N LYS A 14 29.82 43.75 22.07
CA LYS A 14 28.48 43.98 22.64
C LYS A 14 27.37 43.84 21.59
N LYS A 15 27.57 44.45 20.41
CA LYS A 15 26.60 44.36 19.29
C LYS A 15 26.48 42.93 18.76
N LYS A 16 27.59 42.18 18.70
CA LYS A 16 27.60 40.77 18.30
C LYS A 16 26.92 39.87 19.33
N ALA A 17 27.14 40.13 20.62
CA ALA A 17 26.47 39.43 21.72
C ALA A 17 24.96 39.69 21.72
N GLU A 18 24.54 40.93 21.48
CA GLU A 18 23.13 41.29 21.35
C GLU A 18 22.44 40.59 20.17
N VAL A 19 23.09 40.55 19.00
CA VAL A 19 22.58 39.83 17.82
C VAL A 19 22.47 38.33 18.11
N ARG A 20 23.46 37.75 18.78
CA ARG A 20 23.45 36.33 19.17
C ARG A 20 22.34 36.03 20.19
N ALA A 21 22.17 36.88 21.19
CA ALA A 21 21.09 36.77 22.18
C ALA A 21 19.71 36.92 21.53
N ARG A 22 19.56 37.83 20.55
CA ARG A 22 18.32 38.00 19.78
C ARG A 22 17.99 36.76 18.92
N LEU A 23 19.00 36.17 18.27
CA LEU A 23 18.85 34.93 17.51
C LEU A 23 18.51 33.74 18.41
N GLU A 24 19.15 33.64 19.57
CA GLU A 24 18.89 32.59 20.56
C GLU A 24 17.48 32.71 21.16
N ALA A 25 17.03 33.91 21.53
CA ALA A 25 15.68 34.18 22.01
C ALA A 25 14.60 33.91 20.95
N ALA A 26 14.88 34.19 19.67
CA ALA A 26 14.01 33.84 18.56
C ALA A 26 13.91 32.31 18.38
N SER A 27 15.02 31.58 18.55
CA SER A 27 15.05 30.12 18.50
C SER A 27 14.38 29.45 19.71
N ALA A 28 14.40 30.09 20.89
CA ALA A 28 13.74 29.59 22.09
C ALA A 28 12.20 29.71 21.99
N LYS A 29 11.70 30.76 21.34
CA LYS A 29 10.25 30.95 21.08
C LYS A 29 9.66 29.93 20.11
N THR A 30 10.46 29.35 19.21
CA THR A 30 10.04 28.25 18.31
C THR A 30 10.21 26.86 18.92
N LYS A 31 10.89 26.72 20.06
CA LYS A 31 10.97 25.49 20.87
C LYS A 31 9.75 25.27 21.78
N LYS A 32 8.63 25.96 21.54
CA LYS A 32 7.36 25.68 22.24
C LYS A 32 6.86 24.29 21.87
N LYS A 33 7.10 23.34 22.78
CA LYS A 33 6.53 22.00 22.93
C LYS A 33 6.30 21.26 21.59
N LYS A 34 7.30 20.46 21.20
CA LYS A 34 7.12 19.32 20.29
C LYS A 34 6.07 18.40 20.90
N GLY A 35 4.79 18.64 20.61
CA GLY A 35 3.70 17.76 21.00
C GLY A 35 4.02 16.34 20.53
N PHE A 36 3.67 15.34 21.35
CA PHE A 36 3.75 13.87 21.30
C PHE A 36 4.29 13.15 20.04
N MET A 37 4.23 13.73 18.84
CA MET A 37 4.79 13.21 17.59
C MET A 37 5.36 14.34 16.72
N THR A 38 6.55 14.13 16.15
CA THR A 38 7.05 15.01 15.09
C THR A 38 6.12 14.95 13.86
N PRO A 39 5.91 16.05 13.12
CA PRO A 39 5.06 16.06 11.93
C PRO A 39 5.43 14.99 10.91
N GLU A 40 6.74 14.74 10.75
CA GLU A 40 7.31 13.69 9.90
C GLU A 40 6.90 12.29 10.34
N ARG A 41 6.96 11.98 11.65
CA ARG A 41 6.53 10.69 12.20
C ARG A 41 5.02 10.50 12.05
N LYS A 42 4.21 11.55 12.23
CA LYS A 42 2.75 11.51 12.02
C LYS A 42 2.40 11.25 10.54
N LYS A 43 3.14 11.85 9.60
CA LYS A 43 2.97 11.59 8.15
C LYS A 43 3.27 10.14 7.80
N ARG A 44 4.39 9.60 8.29
CA ARG A 44 4.77 8.18 8.09
C ARG A 44 3.74 7.24 8.68
N LEU A 45 3.26 7.51 9.89
CA LEU A 45 2.23 6.68 10.54
C LEU A 45 0.92 6.66 9.73
N ARG A 46 0.44 7.81 9.24
CA ARG A 46 -0.76 7.86 8.38
C ARG A 46 -0.56 7.07 7.07
N ALA A 47 0.64 7.10 6.50
CA ALA A 47 0.95 6.32 5.30
C ALA A 47 0.93 4.81 5.59
N LEU A 48 1.53 4.38 6.70
CA LEU A 48 1.50 2.97 7.14
C LEU A 48 0.08 2.49 7.41
N LEU A 49 -0.76 3.30 8.08
CA LEU A 49 -2.15 2.95 8.34
C LEU A 49 -2.97 2.79 7.06
N ARG A 50 -2.79 3.67 6.06
CA ARG A 50 -3.47 3.52 4.76
C ARG A 50 -2.96 2.30 3.99
N ARG A 51 -1.65 2.02 4.03
CA ARG A 51 -1.07 0.83 3.41
C ARG A 51 -1.65 -0.44 4.02
N LYS A 52 -1.66 -0.52 5.36
CA LYS A 52 -2.25 -1.65 6.08
C LYS A 52 -3.75 -1.79 5.80
N ALA A 53 -4.49 -0.69 5.75
CA ALA A 53 -5.91 -0.71 5.41
C ALA A 53 -6.17 -1.19 3.98
N ALA A 54 -5.35 -0.77 3.01
CA ALA A 54 -5.45 -1.24 1.63
C ALA A 54 -5.10 -2.72 1.48
N GLU A 55 -4.07 -3.18 2.20
CA GLU A 55 -3.67 -4.58 2.25
C GLU A 55 -4.76 -5.45 2.88
N GLU A 56 -5.32 -5.03 4.01
CA GLU A 56 -6.41 -5.73 4.68
C GLU A 56 -7.68 -5.76 3.83
N LEU A 57 -8.00 -4.66 3.14
CA LEU A 57 -9.13 -4.62 2.19
C LEU A 57 -8.95 -5.64 1.07
N LYS A 58 -7.74 -5.75 0.51
CA LYS A 58 -7.43 -6.75 -0.53
C LYS A 58 -7.53 -8.17 0.03
N ARG A 59 -6.99 -8.42 1.22
CA ARG A 59 -7.08 -9.72 1.91
C ARG A 59 -8.54 -10.15 2.13
N GLN A 60 -9.40 -9.23 2.56
CA GLN A 60 -10.83 -9.51 2.76
C GLN A 60 -11.54 -9.78 1.44
N GLN A 61 -11.20 -9.06 0.36
CA GLN A 61 -11.75 -9.34 -0.97
C GLN A 61 -11.38 -10.73 -1.47
N GLU A 62 -10.12 -11.13 -1.30
CA GLU A 62 -9.63 -12.46 -1.67
C GLU A 62 -10.29 -13.56 -0.83
N ALA A 63 -10.41 -13.37 0.49
CA ALA A 63 -11.10 -14.28 1.39
C ALA A 63 -12.58 -14.44 1.01
N LYS A 64 -13.29 -13.33 0.79
CA LYS A 64 -14.70 -13.35 0.35
C LYS A 64 -14.87 -14.02 -1.02
N ALA A 65 -13.93 -13.82 -1.95
CA ALA A 65 -13.95 -14.47 -3.25
C ALA A 65 -13.65 -15.98 -3.16
N ALA A 66 -12.79 -16.40 -2.23
CA ALA A 66 -12.52 -17.81 -1.94
C ALA A 66 -13.73 -18.49 -1.30
N GLU A 67 -14.34 -17.85 -0.28
CA GLU A 67 -15.57 -18.32 0.35
C GLU A 67 -16.72 -18.43 -0.65
N ARG A 68 -16.92 -17.40 -1.51
CA ARG A 68 -17.90 -17.46 -2.59
C ARG A 68 -17.68 -18.67 -3.51
N ARG A 69 -16.43 -18.96 -3.86
CA ARG A 69 -16.10 -20.14 -4.69
C ARG A 69 -16.42 -21.45 -3.96
N LYS A 70 -16.07 -21.54 -2.67
CA LYS A 70 -16.39 -22.70 -1.83
C LYS A 70 -17.90 -22.95 -1.75
N VAL A 71 -18.68 -21.92 -1.43
CA VAL A 71 -20.15 -22.00 -1.32
C VAL A 71 -20.80 -22.39 -2.65
N ILE A 72 -20.32 -21.86 -3.78
CA ILE A 72 -20.83 -22.26 -5.10
C ILE A 72 -20.53 -23.74 -5.37
N SER A 73 -19.33 -24.21 -5.05
CA SER A 73 -18.96 -25.61 -5.21
C SER A 73 -19.83 -26.53 -4.36
N GLU A 74 -20.08 -26.16 -3.10
CA GLU A 74 -20.94 -26.92 -2.17
C GLU A 74 -22.40 -26.95 -2.64
N ARG A 75 -22.94 -25.82 -3.13
CA ARG A 75 -24.34 -25.71 -3.55
C ARG A 75 -24.62 -26.39 -4.90
N THR A 76 -23.67 -26.32 -5.83
CA THR A 76 -23.87 -26.83 -7.20
C THR A 76 -23.44 -28.29 -7.33
N GLY A 77 -22.59 -28.77 -6.43
CA GLY A 77 -22.08 -30.14 -6.45
C GLY A 77 -21.22 -30.46 -7.67
N GLU A 78 -20.96 -31.74 -7.89
CA GLU A 78 -20.30 -32.23 -9.09
C GLU A 78 -21.29 -32.35 -10.26
N LYS A 79 -20.77 -32.21 -11.48
CA LYS A 79 -21.56 -32.43 -12.70
C LYS A 79 -22.14 -33.84 -12.70
N LYS A 80 -23.44 -33.98 -12.93
CA LYS A 80 -24.07 -35.29 -13.11
C LYS A 80 -23.50 -35.95 -14.38
N ASN A 81 -23.12 -37.22 -14.29
CA ASN A 81 -22.58 -37.97 -15.42
C ASN A 81 -23.71 -38.42 -16.35
N THR A 82 -23.80 -37.82 -17.54
CA THR A 82 -24.84 -38.08 -18.52
C THR A 82 -24.51 -39.18 -19.52
N ASP A 83 -23.25 -39.64 -19.58
CA ASP A 83 -22.75 -40.48 -20.69
C ASP A 83 -23.30 -41.91 -20.65
N ASN A 84 -23.75 -42.38 -19.49
CA ASN A 84 -24.25 -43.74 -19.27
C ASN A 84 -25.74 -43.78 -18.86
N MET A 85 -26.51 -42.72 -19.08
CA MET A 85 -27.92 -42.64 -18.66
C MET A 85 -28.87 -43.08 -19.78
N SER A 86 -29.97 -43.73 -19.41
CA SER A 86 -31.09 -44.04 -20.33
C SER A 86 -31.83 -42.76 -20.77
N GLU A 87 -32.51 -42.79 -21.91
CA GLU A 87 -33.30 -41.65 -22.41
C GLU A 87 -34.36 -41.18 -21.39
N ASP A 88 -35.02 -42.12 -20.72
CA ASP A 88 -36.01 -41.82 -19.68
C ASP A 88 -35.38 -41.11 -18.47
N ASP A 89 -34.17 -41.51 -18.09
CA ASP A 89 -33.45 -40.92 -16.96
C ASP A 89 -32.93 -39.52 -17.32
N LEU A 90 -32.49 -39.31 -18.56
CA LEU A 90 -32.14 -37.99 -19.08
C LEU A 90 -33.36 -37.05 -19.08
N ARG A 91 -34.53 -37.54 -19.50
CA ARG A 91 -35.77 -36.75 -19.52
C ARG A 91 -36.23 -36.37 -18.10
N LYS A 92 -36.11 -37.29 -17.12
CA LYS A 92 -36.36 -36.98 -15.70
C LYS A 92 -35.37 -35.94 -15.18
N LEU A 93 -34.09 -36.08 -15.52
CA LEU A 93 -33.06 -35.16 -15.08
C LEU A 93 -33.27 -33.73 -15.60
N CYS A 94 -33.66 -33.58 -16.87
CA CYS A 94 -34.00 -32.27 -17.44
C CYS A 94 -35.15 -31.59 -16.70
N LYS A 95 -36.19 -32.35 -16.30
CA LYS A 95 -37.32 -31.83 -15.52
C LYS A 95 -36.87 -31.39 -14.12
N GLU A 96 -36.06 -32.21 -13.46
CA GLU A 96 -35.50 -31.88 -12.13
C GLU A 96 -34.69 -30.57 -12.18
N TYR A 97 -33.80 -30.42 -13.17
CA TYR A 97 -33.05 -29.18 -13.33
C TYR A 97 -33.94 -27.97 -13.62
N HIS A 98 -34.97 -28.12 -14.44
CA HIS A 98 -35.93 -27.06 -14.70
C HIS A 98 -36.63 -26.60 -13.41
N ASP A 99 -37.09 -27.54 -12.57
CA ASP A 99 -37.74 -27.22 -11.30
C ASP A 99 -36.79 -26.52 -10.31
N ILE A 100 -35.52 -26.95 -10.28
CA ILE A 100 -34.48 -26.29 -9.48
C ILE A 100 -34.25 -24.86 -9.96
N ILE A 101 -34.13 -24.65 -11.28
CA ILE A 101 -33.92 -23.31 -11.86
C ILE A 101 -35.09 -22.39 -11.51
N ALA A 102 -36.33 -22.84 -11.68
CA ALA A 102 -37.52 -22.05 -11.36
C ALA A 102 -37.53 -21.59 -9.89
N LYS A 103 -37.18 -22.49 -8.95
CA LYS A 103 -37.05 -22.12 -7.52
C LYS A 103 -35.93 -21.12 -7.28
N LEU A 104 -34.75 -21.36 -7.88
CA LEU A 104 -33.60 -20.47 -7.73
C LEU A 104 -33.86 -19.07 -8.30
N GLU A 105 -34.63 -18.96 -9.39
CA GLU A 105 -35.03 -17.67 -9.95
C GLU A 105 -35.98 -16.91 -9.02
N SER A 106 -36.92 -17.61 -8.39
CA SER A 106 -37.79 -17.02 -7.36
C SER A 106 -36.96 -16.48 -6.17
N ASP A 107 -36.08 -17.31 -5.60
CA ASP A 107 -35.22 -16.90 -4.48
C ASP A 107 -34.32 -15.72 -4.86
N LYS A 108 -33.78 -15.74 -6.09
CA LYS A 108 -32.95 -14.66 -6.62
C LYS A 108 -33.74 -13.36 -6.70
N TYR A 109 -34.97 -13.39 -7.20
CA TYR A 109 -35.81 -12.20 -7.29
C TYR A 109 -36.04 -11.54 -5.93
N ASP A 110 -36.37 -12.34 -4.91
CA ASP A 110 -36.59 -11.84 -3.55
C ASP A 110 -35.33 -11.19 -2.97
N LEU A 111 -34.16 -11.82 -3.17
CA LEU A 111 -32.87 -11.26 -2.75
C LEU A 111 -32.54 -9.95 -3.49
N GLU A 112 -32.73 -9.90 -4.81
CA GLU A 112 -32.49 -8.71 -5.61
C GLU A 112 -33.42 -7.55 -5.23
N TYR A 113 -34.68 -7.85 -4.92
CA TYR A 113 -35.63 -6.87 -4.43
C TYR A 113 -35.20 -6.28 -3.08
N GLN A 114 -34.76 -7.13 -2.14
CA GLN A 114 -34.23 -6.68 -0.85
C GLN A 114 -32.99 -5.79 -1.00
N VAL A 115 -32.04 -6.19 -1.86
CA VAL A 115 -30.84 -5.37 -2.16
C VAL A 115 -31.25 -4.02 -2.74
N ARG A 116 -32.19 -3.99 -3.69
CA ARG A 116 -32.70 -2.72 -4.27
C ARG A 116 -33.32 -1.81 -3.23
N LYS A 117 -34.07 -2.37 -2.28
CA LYS A 117 -34.65 -1.60 -1.16
C LYS A 117 -33.56 -1.02 -0.27
N ILE A 118 -32.55 -1.81 0.08
CA ILE A 118 -31.41 -1.35 0.88
C ILE A 118 -30.63 -0.25 0.15
N ASP A 119 -30.40 -0.40 -1.16
CA ASP A 119 -29.72 0.63 -1.97
C ASP A 119 -30.51 1.95 -2.00
N TYR A 120 -31.84 1.87 -2.11
CA TYR A 120 -32.71 3.04 -2.02
C TYR A 120 -32.61 3.71 -0.64
N GLU A 121 -32.66 2.94 0.44
CA GLU A 121 -32.50 3.47 1.81
C GLU A 121 -31.13 4.11 2.02
N ILE A 122 -30.04 3.49 1.53
CA ILE A 122 -28.69 4.06 1.56
C ILE A 122 -28.66 5.37 0.79
N HIS A 123 -29.28 5.43 -0.39
CA HIS A 123 -29.34 6.65 -1.19
C HIS A 123 -30.06 7.76 -0.46
N GLU A 124 -31.24 7.49 0.11
CA GLU A 124 -31.99 8.47 0.90
C GLU A 124 -31.20 8.97 2.11
N LEU A 125 -30.59 8.06 2.87
CA LEU A 125 -29.78 8.42 4.04
C LEU A 125 -28.55 9.24 3.63
N SER A 126 -27.91 8.87 2.52
CA SER A 126 -26.78 9.62 1.96
C SER A 126 -27.18 11.04 1.55
N MET A 127 -28.35 11.20 0.93
CA MET A 127 -28.92 12.52 0.61
C MET A 127 -29.19 13.34 1.88
N LYS A 128 -29.87 12.76 2.88
CA LYS A 128 -30.15 13.43 4.17
C LYS A 128 -28.87 13.87 4.88
N VAL A 129 -27.84 13.03 4.91
CA VAL A 129 -26.53 13.37 5.50
C VAL A 129 -25.85 14.50 4.72
N ASN A 130 -25.96 14.51 3.40
CA ASN A 130 -25.38 15.56 2.58
C ASN A 130 -26.07 16.92 2.76
N ASP A 131 -27.40 16.93 2.83
CA ASP A 131 -28.17 18.14 3.11
C ASP A 131 -27.87 18.70 4.51
N MET A 132 -27.73 17.83 5.52
CA MET A 132 -27.30 18.23 6.87
C MET A 132 -25.86 18.76 6.92
N ARG A 133 -24.94 18.19 6.13
CA ARG A 133 -23.55 18.71 6.01
C ARG A 133 -23.46 20.05 5.27
N GLY A 134 -24.55 20.48 4.65
CA GLY A 134 -24.63 21.66 3.82
C GLY A 134 -24.12 21.39 2.41
N LYS A 135 -25.02 21.50 1.42
CA LYS A 135 -24.74 21.42 -0.03
C LYS A 135 -23.66 22.40 -0.52
N PHE A 136 -23.29 23.37 0.32
CA PHE A 136 -22.38 24.47 0.01
C PHE A 136 -21.29 24.64 1.08
N ILE A 137 -20.49 23.61 1.35
CA ILE A 137 -19.15 23.84 1.91
C ILE A 137 -18.35 24.55 0.82
N LYS A 138 -18.35 25.89 0.80
CA LYS A 138 -17.59 26.68 -0.17
C LYS A 138 -16.14 26.17 -0.14
N PRO A 139 -15.67 25.44 -1.17
CA PRO A 139 -14.31 24.95 -1.16
C PRO A 139 -13.42 26.19 -1.09
N THR A 140 -12.52 26.23 -0.10
CA THR A 140 -11.61 27.36 0.03
C THR A 140 -10.81 27.44 -1.26
N LEU A 141 -11.00 28.53 -2.02
CA LEU A 141 -10.34 28.76 -3.30
C LEU A 141 -8.83 28.89 -3.04
N ARG A 142 -8.12 27.77 -3.14
CA ARG A 142 -6.66 27.75 -3.09
C ARG A 142 -6.14 27.97 -4.50
N LYS A 143 -5.15 28.85 -4.65
CA LYS A 143 -4.39 29.00 -5.91
C LYS A 143 -3.65 27.69 -6.18
N VAL A 144 -4.28 26.78 -6.93
CA VAL A 144 -3.66 25.52 -7.34
C VAL A 144 -2.79 25.81 -8.57
N PRO A 145 -1.47 25.62 -8.51
CA PRO A 145 -0.62 25.74 -9.68
C PRO A 145 -0.93 24.59 -10.63
N LYS A 146 -1.49 24.89 -11.80
CA LYS A 146 -1.96 23.89 -12.79
C LYS A 146 -0.87 22.92 -13.26
N PHE A 147 0.39 23.36 -13.25
CA PHE A 147 1.49 22.61 -13.86
C PHE A 147 2.56 22.13 -12.88
N ASN A 148 2.52 22.48 -11.59
CA ASN A 148 3.62 22.13 -10.68
C ASN A 148 3.84 20.62 -10.57
N VAL A 149 2.76 19.83 -10.49
CA VAL A 149 2.88 18.36 -10.44
C VAL A 149 3.41 17.80 -11.76
N LYS A 150 3.03 18.37 -12.90
CA LYS A 150 3.50 17.96 -14.23
C LYS A 150 4.98 18.34 -14.43
N ILE A 151 5.37 19.54 -14.02
CA ILE A 151 6.75 20.04 -14.04
C ILE A 151 7.62 19.22 -13.10
N GLU A 152 7.18 18.94 -11.87
CA GLU A 152 7.92 18.12 -10.91
C GLU A 152 8.10 16.68 -11.41
N LYS A 153 7.06 16.10 -12.04
CA LYS A 153 7.17 14.79 -12.70
C LYS A 153 8.13 14.81 -13.90
N MET A 154 8.10 15.87 -14.70
CA MET A 154 9.01 16.05 -15.84
C MET A 154 10.46 16.20 -15.36
N LEU A 155 10.70 17.00 -14.31
CA LEU A 155 12.00 17.16 -13.69
C LEU A 155 12.49 15.87 -13.01
N LEU A 156 11.59 15.10 -12.38
CA LEU A 156 11.94 13.81 -11.79
C LEU A 156 12.31 12.77 -12.85
N ASN A 157 11.59 12.75 -13.98
CA ASN A 157 11.92 11.89 -15.11
C ASN A 157 13.24 12.31 -15.76
N ALA A 158 13.45 13.61 -15.99
CA ALA A 158 14.72 14.14 -16.48
C ALA A 158 15.89 13.83 -15.52
N ARG A 159 15.67 13.85 -14.19
CA ARG A 159 16.68 13.40 -13.21
C ARG A 159 16.91 11.89 -13.22
N LYS A 160 15.95 11.09 -13.66
CA LYS A 160 16.12 9.63 -13.82
C LYS A 160 16.79 9.25 -15.14
N GLU A 161 16.74 10.13 -16.13
CA GLU A 161 17.36 9.91 -17.45
C GLU A 161 18.72 10.60 -17.58
N VAL A 162 18.89 11.78 -16.98
CA VAL A 162 20.09 12.64 -17.11
C VAL A 162 20.74 12.92 -15.75
N GLY A 163 20.25 12.31 -14.67
CA GLY A 163 20.81 12.50 -13.34
C GLY A 163 22.18 11.83 -13.19
N PHE A 164 23.05 12.43 -12.38
CA PHE A 164 24.37 11.90 -12.05
C PHE A 164 24.37 10.44 -11.56
N THR A 165 23.27 9.99 -10.96
CA THR A 165 23.11 8.62 -10.45
C THR A 165 22.83 7.57 -11.54
N VAL A 166 22.54 7.96 -12.78
CA VAL A 166 22.21 7.04 -13.88
C VAL A 166 23.46 6.30 -14.36
N ASN A 167 24.61 6.98 -14.40
CA ASN A 167 25.89 6.39 -14.79
C ASN A 167 26.63 5.71 -13.62
N LEU A 168 26.07 5.75 -12.41
CA LEU A 168 26.66 5.12 -11.24
C LEU A 168 25.98 3.77 -10.97
N LYS A 169 26.78 2.71 -10.81
CA LYS A 169 26.27 1.41 -10.34
C LYS A 169 25.70 1.59 -8.94
N ALA A 170 24.38 1.42 -8.79
CA ALA A 170 23.75 1.40 -7.48
C ALA A 170 24.23 0.18 -6.69
N VAL A 171 24.99 0.41 -5.62
CA VAL A 171 25.33 -0.64 -4.66
C VAL A 171 24.06 -0.94 -3.86
N LYS A 172 23.55 -2.18 -3.97
CA LYS A 172 22.44 -2.66 -3.13
C LYS A 172 22.86 -2.58 -1.67
N LYS A 173 22.28 -1.64 -0.94
CA LYS A 173 22.51 -1.48 0.50
C LYS A 173 21.65 -2.51 1.23
N ASP A 174 22.06 -3.77 1.19
CA ASP A 174 21.37 -4.92 1.80
C ASP A 174 21.47 -4.96 3.34
N HIS A 175 21.64 -3.81 4.00
CA HIS A 175 21.90 -3.75 5.46
C HIS A 175 20.65 -3.39 6.29
N LEU A 176 19.45 -3.39 5.70
CA LEU A 176 18.24 -3.02 6.43
C LEU A 176 17.02 -3.90 6.07
N LYS A 177 17.25 -5.20 5.96
CA LYS A 177 16.20 -6.23 6.10
C LYS A 177 16.58 -7.15 7.26
N GLN A 178 16.44 -6.63 8.48
CA GLN A 178 16.49 -7.44 9.67
C GLN A 178 15.05 -7.85 10.02
N GLU A 179 14.52 -8.80 9.24
CA GLU A 179 13.40 -9.70 9.53
C GLU A 179 13.20 -10.51 8.23
N ASP A 180 13.15 -11.85 8.34
CA ASP A 180 12.96 -12.85 7.27
C ASP A 180 14.20 -13.44 6.54
N ALA A 181 15.43 -13.22 7.01
CA ALA A 181 16.63 -13.85 6.44
C ALA A 181 17.02 -15.21 7.08
N ARG A 182 16.08 -15.93 7.71
CA ARG A 182 16.38 -17.24 8.36
C ARG A 182 15.99 -18.48 7.55
N GLN A 183 15.34 -18.35 6.39
CA GLN A 183 14.87 -19.52 5.62
C GLN A 183 15.49 -19.69 4.22
N GLU A 184 16.17 -18.69 3.65
CA GLU A 184 16.56 -18.76 2.21
C GLU A 184 18.03 -19.12 1.94
N ASN A 185 18.90 -19.22 2.96
CA ASN A 185 20.36 -19.29 2.72
C ASN A 185 21.08 -20.49 3.36
N GLN A 186 20.42 -21.64 3.47
CA GLN A 186 21.05 -22.90 3.91
C GLN A 186 21.47 -23.83 2.76
N GLN A 187 21.44 -23.38 1.51
CA GLN A 187 22.04 -24.16 0.42
C GLN A 187 23.53 -23.85 0.35
N ALA A 188 24.35 -24.88 0.60
CA ALA A 188 25.79 -24.80 0.44
C ALA A 188 26.14 -24.26 -0.96
N PRO A 189 27.09 -23.33 -1.06
CA PRO A 189 27.38 -22.63 -2.29
C PRO A 189 27.89 -23.58 -3.39
N GLU A 190 27.61 -23.22 -4.64
CA GLU A 190 27.71 -24.09 -5.81
C GLU A 190 29.09 -24.76 -6.01
N TRP A 191 30.14 -24.11 -5.55
CA TRP A 191 31.50 -24.64 -5.63
C TRP A 191 31.74 -25.88 -4.74
N SER A 192 30.92 -26.11 -3.70
CA SER A 192 31.14 -27.21 -2.76
C SER A 192 30.83 -28.59 -3.37
N TRP A 193 29.87 -28.67 -4.31
CA TRP A 193 29.53 -29.92 -4.99
C TRP A 193 30.35 -30.15 -6.25
N LYS A 194 30.84 -29.08 -6.88
CA LYS A 194 31.72 -29.15 -8.06
C LYS A 194 33.10 -29.73 -7.74
N GLN A 195 33.62 -29.46 -6.53
CA GLN A 195 34.87 -30.04 -6.04
C GLN A 195 34.74 -31.56 -5.79
N LYS A 196 33.59 -32.01 -5.31
CA LYS A 196 33.31 -33.43 -5.07
C LYS A 196 33.24 -34.22 -6.38
N GLN A 197 32.59 -33.68 -7.41
CA GLN A 197 32.54 -34.31 -8.73
C GLN A 197 33.94 -34.43 -9.38
N GLN A 198 34.82 -33.44 -9.21
CA GLN A 198 36.18 -33.51 -9.74
C GLN A 198 37.05 -34.53 -9.00
N ALA A 199 36.87 -34.68 -7.69
CA ALA A 199 37.56 -35.69 -6.89
C ALA A 199 37.13 -37.13 -7.26
N ASP A 200 35.83 -37.36 -7.41
CA ASP A 200 35.29 -38.68 -7.79
C ASP A 200 35.72 -39.08 -9.21
N GLN A 201 35.78 -38.11 -10.13
CA GLN A 201 36.20 -38.35 -11.51
C GLN A 201 37.71 -38.67 -11.61
N GLN A 202 38.55 -38.04 -10.78
CA GLN A 202 39.98 -38.38 -10.70
C GLN A 202 40.24 -39.76 -10.08
N GLN A 203 39.46 -40.17 -9.07
CA GLN A 203 39.59 -41.51 -8.49
C GLN A 203 39.15 -42.62 -9.46
N SER A 204 38.12 -42.39 -10.28
CA SER A 204 37.70 -43.37 -11.31
C SER A 204 38.70 -43.54 -12.46
N SER A 205 39.60 -42.58 -12.66
CA SER A 205 40.65 -42.63 -13.71
C SER A 205 41.96 -43.25 -13.25
N SER A 206 42.06 -43.65 -11.98
CA SER A 206 43.27 -44.25 -11.38
C SER A 206 43.03 -45.65 -10.81
N SER A 207 41.96 -46.34 -11.24
CA SER A 207 41.73 -47.78 -11.03
C SER A 207 41.59 -48.50 -12.37
#